data_AF-A0A699T8K9-F1
#
_entry.id   AF-A0A699T8K9-F1
#
_cell.length_a   1.000
_cell.length_b   1.000
_cell.length_c   1.000
_cell.angle_alpha   90.00
_cell.angle_beta   90.00
_cell.angle_gamma   90.00
#
_symmetry.space_group_name_H-M   'P 1'
#
loop_
_entity.id
_entity.type
_entity.pdbx_description
1 polymer ?
#
loop_
_entity_poly.entity_id
_entity_poly.type
_entity_poly.pdbx_seq_one_letter_code
_entity_poly.pdbx_strand_id
1 'polypeptide(L)'
;NRVGCSYKEFLACNPKEYDGKGGVVFLTRWIEKMDSMQDMSGYSVEQKVKYIAGSFVGKALTWWNSQIRTLSREVDVSMSWNDFNFMMIKEFCPSHEMQKLETELWNHVMVGATSCVY
;
A
#
# COMPACT_ATOMS: atom_id res chain seq x y z
N ASN A 1 27.93 -9.24 5.99
CA ASN A 1 26.77 -10.16 5.90
C ASN A 1 25.60 -9.61 6.68
N ARG A 2 24.71 -8.82 6.05
CA ARG A 2 23.38 -8.60 6.62
C ARG A 2 22.60 -9.89 6.38
N VAL A 3 22.40 -10.66 7.44
CA VAL A 3 21.48 -11.79 7.42
C VAL A 3 20.11 -11.17 7.13
N GLY A 4 19.54 -11.45 5.97
CA GLY A 4 18.21 -10.98 5.62
C GLY A 4 17.22 -11.42 6.69
N CYS A 5 16.41 -10.48 7.15
CA CYS A 5 15.43 -10.73 8.20
C CYS A 5 14.39 -11.77 7.69
N SER A 6 14.01 -12.71 8.54
CA SER A 6 13.15 -13.85 8.21
C SER A 6 11.66 -13.49 8.27
N TYR A 7 10.81 -14.31 7.63
CA TYR A 7 9.35 -14.16 7.74
C TYR A 7 8.85 -14.22 9.19
N LYS A 8 9.54 -14.98 10.06
CA LYS A 8 9.21 -15.07 11.48
C LYS A 8 9.43 -13.75 12.21
N GLU A 9 10.50 -13.03 11.87
CA GLU A 9 10.80 -11.71 12.44
C GLU A 9 9.81 -10.67 11.91
N PHE A 10 9.41 -10.77 10.64
CA PHE A 10 8.32 -9.94 10.08
C PHE A 10 7.03 -10.11 10.88
N LEU A 11 6.61 -11.34 11.16
CA LEU A 11 5.43 -11.62 11.97
C LEU A 11 5.59 -11.11 13.42
N ALA A 12 6.79 -11.16 13.98
CA ALA A 12 7.07 -10.64 15.32
C ALA A 12 6.88 -9.11 15.41
N CYS A 13 7.01 -8.38 14.30
CA CYS A 13 6.67 -6.95 14.23
C CYS A 13 5.16 -6.67 14.21
N ASN A 14 4.32 -7.70 14.28
CA ASN A 14 2.86 -7.62 14.27
C ASN A 14 2.35 -6.75 13.09
N PRO A 15 2.53 -7.21 11.85
CA PRO A 15 2.14 -6.47 10.67
C PRO A 15 0.64 -6.18 10.72
N LYS A 16 0.26 -4.95 10.34
CA LYS A 16 -1.17 -4.62 10.27
C LYS A 16 -1.79 -5.38 9.11
N GLU A 17 -2.94 -6.00 9.35
CA GLU A 17 -3.70 -6.59 8.27
C GLU A 17 -4.38 -5.52 7.41
N TYR A 18 -4.66 -5.86 6.15
CA TYR A 18 -5.47 -5.05 5.25
C TYR A 18 -6.57 -5.89 4.61
N ASP A 19 -7.82 -5.48 4.80
CA ASP A 19 -9.00 -6.21 4.31
C ASP A 19 -9.57 -5.66 2.99
N GLY A 20 -9.00 -4.57 2.47
CA GLY A 20 -9.48 -3.87 1.27
C GLY A 20 -10.44 -2.72 1.54
N LYS A 21 -10.60 -2.26 2.80
CA LYS A 21 -11.51 -1.18 3.20
C LYS A 21 -10.77 0.01 3.83
N GLY A 22 -11.52 1.05 4.18
CA GLY A 22 -11.01 2.25 4.86
C GLY A 22 -10.64 3.40 3.91
N GLY A 23 -10.81 3.20 2.60
CA GLY A 23 -10.52 4.20 1.58
C GLY A 23 -9.04 4.53 1.46
N VAL A 24 -8.73 5.55 0.66
CA VAL A 24 -7.35 5.88 0.30
C VAL A 24 -6.48 6.33 1.47
N VAL A 25 -7.05 7.06 2.44
CA VAL A 25 -6.29 7.51 3.62
C VAL A 25 -5.83 6.31 4.46
N PHE A 26 -6.67 5.30 4.63
CA PHE A 26 -6.31 4.09 5.35
C PHE A 26 -5.30 3.26 4.56
N LEU A 27 -5.52 3.09 3.25
CA LEU A 27 -4.59 2.40 2.36
C LEU A 27 -3.19 3.03 2.38
N THR A 28 -3.09 4.35 2.22
CA THR A 28 -1.81 5.08 2.23
C THR A 28 -1.09 4.88 3.55
N ARG A 29 -1.77 5.08 4.69
CA ARG A 29 -1.18 4.86 6.02
C ARG A 29 -0.73 3.42 6.23
N TRP A 30 -1.45 2.46 5.66
CA TRP A 30 -1.06 1.05 5.73
C TRP A 30 0.20 0.78 4.90
N ILE A 31 0.28 1.30 3.67
CA ILE A 31 1.47 1.20 2.80
C ILE A 31 2.70 1.83 3.47
N GLU A 32 2.57 3.05 4.00
CA GLU A 32 3.65 3.74 4.73
C GLU A 32 4.13 2.93 5.94
N LYS A 33 3.21 2.33 6.69
CA LYS A 33 3.59 1.47 7.82
C LYS A 33 4.40 0.26 7.34
N MET A 34 3.96 -0.41 6.27
CA MET A 34 4.70 -1.55 5.72
C MET A 34 6.07 -1.16 5.18
N ASP A 35 6.18 0.03 4.59
CA ASP A 35 7.44 0.62 4.14
C ASP A 35 8.40 0.83 5.31
N SER A 36 7.92 1.46 6.39
CA SER A 36 8.73 1.72 7.59
C SER A 36 9.19 0.45 8.30
N MET A 37 8.32 -0.57 8.38
CA MET A 37 8.68 -1.88 8.96
C MET A 37 9.81 -2.55 8.18
N GLN A 38 9.92 -2.27 6.89
CA GLN A 38 10.98 -2.78 6.04
C GLN A 38 12.29 -1.98 6.16
N ASP A 39 12.23 -0.65 6.20
CA ASP A 39 13.44 0.18 6.35
C ASP A 39 14.20 -0.16 7.64
N MET A 40 13.46 -0.49 8.70
CA MET A 40 14.04 -0.92 9.98
C MET A 40 14.68 -2.31 9.93
N SER A 41 14.21 -3.21 9.07
CA SER A 41 14.62 -4.62 9.03
C SER A 41 15.60 -4.96 7.90
N GLY A 42 15.70 -4.11 6.86
CA GLY A 42 16.64 -4.26 5.75
C GLY A 42 16.32 -5.38 4.75
N TYR A 43 15.03 -5.71 4.53
CA TYR A 43 14.61 -6.72 3.52
C TYR A 43 14.95 -6.31 2.08
N SER A 44 15.10 -7.29 1.16
CA SER A 44 15.13 -7.01 -0.27
C SER A 44 13.74 -6.62 -0.82
N VAL A 45 13.70 -5.95 -1.97
CA VAL A 45 12.44 -5.57 -2.62
C VAL A 45 11.60 -6.81 -3.00
N GLU A 46 12.21 -7.93 -3.39
CA GLU A 46 11.45 -9.14 -3.70
C GLU A 46 10.85 -9.82 -2.45
N GLN A 47 11.53 -9.72 -1.31
CA GLN A 47 11.02 -10.21 -0.03
C GLN A 47 9.85 -9.35 0.47
N LYS A 48 9.88 -8.05 0.15
CA LYS A 48 8.84 -7.07 0.48
C LYS A 48 7.44 -7.52 0.10
N VAL A 49 7.26 -7.75 -1.21
CA VAL A 49 5.95 -8.04 -1.78
C VAL A 49 5.42 -9.36 -1.24
N LYS A 50 6.30 -10.36 -1.05
CA LYS A 50 5.93 -11.66 -0.47
C LYS A 50 5.47 -11.57 0.98
N TYR A 51 6.11 -10.76 1.81
CA TYR A 51 5.73 -10.62 3.22
C TYR A 51 4.46 -9.79 3.40
N ILE A 52 4.33 -8.73 2.62
CA ILE A 52 3.15 -7.87 2.63
C ILE A 52 1.92 -8.62 2.13
N ALA A 53 2.07 -9.49 1.12
CA ALA A 53 1.01 -10.39 0.68
C ALA A 53 0.45 -11.25 1.82
N GLY A 54 1.29 -11.66 2.77
CA GLY A 54 0.88 -12.40 3.95
C GLY A 54 0.05 -11.60 4.96
N SER A 55 -0.02 -10.28 4.81
CA SER A 55 -0.83 -9.38 5.65
C SER A 55 -2.19 -9.05 5.04
N PHE A 56 -2.51 -9.59 3.86
CA PHE A 56 -3.83 -9.40 3.26
C PHE A 56 -4.86 -10.36 3.84
N VAL A 57 -6.05 -9.84 4.10
CA VAL A 57 -7.22 -10.60 4.55
C VAL A 57 -8.45 -10.25 3.73
N GLY A 58 -9.52 -11.02 3.85
CA GLY A 58 -10.81 -10.72 3.24
C GLY A 58 -10.73 -10.43 1.73
N LYS A 59 -11.30 -9.29 1.30
CA LYS A 59 -11.36 -8.89 -0.12
C LYS A 59 -9.97 -8.67 -0.70
N ALA A 60 -9.05 -8.07 0.07
CA ALA A 60 -7.69 -7.82 -0.40
C ALA A 60 -6.94 -9.12 -0.72
N LEU A 61 -7.11 -10.16 0.10
CA LEU A 61 -6.49 -11.46 -0.15
C LEU A 61 -7.05 -12.12 -1.42
N THR A 62 -8.37 -12.08 -1.62
CA THR A 62 -9.00 -12.61 -2.84
C THR A 62 -8.48 -11.90 -4.09
N TRP A 63 -8.39 -10.58 -4.05
CA TRP A 63 -7.83 -9.79 -5.14
C TRP A 63 -6.37 -10.16 -5.41
N TRP A 64 -5.52 -10.19 -4.38
CA TRP A 64 -4.10 -10.48 -4.53
C TRP A 64 -3.85 -11.87 -5.14
N ASN A 65 -4.59 -12.89 -4.71
CA ASN A 65 -4.52 -14.23 -5.29
C ASN A 65 -4.90 -14.24 -6.78
N SER A 66 -5.86 -13.42 -7.19
CA SER A 66 -6.21 -13.25 -8.60
C SER A 66 -5.09 -12.56 -9.38
N GLN A 67 -4.43 -11.54 -8.81
CA GLN A 67 -3.31 -10.85 -9.45
C GLN A 67 -2.12 -11.77 -9.67
N ILE A 68 -1.71 -12.53 -8.66
CA ILE A 68 -0.61 -13.50 -8.77
C ILE A 68 -0.91 -14.53 -9.85
N ARG A 69 -2.15 -15.04 -9.95
CA ARG A 69 -2.52 -16.00 -11.00
C ARG A 69 -2.38 -15.42 -12.40
N THR A 70 -2.64 -14.12 -12.58
CA THR A 70 -2.46 -13.43 -13.86
C THR A 70 -0.99 -13.20 -14.16
N LEU A 71 -0.24 -12.64 -13.20
CA LEU A 71 1.18 -12.31 -13.37
C LEU A 71 2.06 -13.55 -13.55
N SER A 72 1.77 -14.65 -12.83
CA SER A 72 2.52 -15.91 -12.98
C SER A 72 2.29 -16.60 -14.33
N ARG A 73 1.22 -16.27 -15.07
CA ARG A 73 1.00 -16.77 -16.43
C ARG A 73 1.87 -16.04 -17.46
N GLU A 74 2.41 -14.87 -17.12
CA GLU A 74 3.13 -13.99 -18.04
C GLU A 74 4.67 -14.12 -17.98
N VAL A 75 5.20 -15.23 -17.42
CA VAL A 75 6.64 -15.53 -17.31
C VAL A 75 7.33 -14.71 -16.20
N ASP A 76 7.28 -15.25 -14.97
CA ASP A 76 8.08 -14.88 -13.79
C ASP A 76 8.38 -13.38 -13.61
N VAL A 77 7.35 -12.60 -13.33
CA VAL A 77 7.48 -11.18 -13.02
C VAL A 77 7.96 -11.00 -11.58
N SER A 78 9.22 -10.59 -11.42
CA SER A 78 9.67 -9.97 -10.17
C SER A 78 9.02 -8.59 -10.03
N MET A 79 7.92 -8.50 -9.28
CA MET A 79 7.20 -7.24 -9.05
C MET A 79 8.03 -6.28 -8.20
N SER A 80 8.23 -5.05 -8.68
CA SER A 80 8.86 -3.99 -7.89
C SER A 80 7.89 -3.43 -6.84
N TRP A 81 8.41 -2.77 -5.82
CA TRP A 81 7.56 -2.10 -4.82
C TRP A 81 6.65 -1.02 -5.43
N ASN A 82 7.15 -0.31 -6.44
CA ASN A 82 6.39 0.74 -7.11
C ASN A 82 5.23 0.16 -7.90
N ASP A 83 5.44 -0.95 -8.61
CA ASP A 83 4.38 -1.64 -9.34
C ASP A 83 3.30 -2.17 -8.38
N PHE A 84 3.74 -2.74 -7.25
CA PHE A 84 2.84 -3.18 -6.20
C PHE A 84 1.96 -2.03 -5.67
N ASN A 85 2.57 -0.91 -5.31
CA ASN A 85 1.83 0.26 -4.80
C ASN A 85 0.85 0.81 -5.84
N PHE A 86 1.27 0.87 -7.11
CA PHE A 86 0.41 1.30 -8.20
C PHE A 86 -0.81 0.39 -8.35
N MET A 87 -0.63 -0.93 -8.28
CA MET A 87 -1.74 -1.90 -8.33
C MET A 87 -2.69 -1.74 -7.14
N MET A 88 -2.15 -1.55 -5.93
CA MET A 88 -2.94 -1.32 -4.72
C MET A 88 -3.81 -0.07 -4.82
N ILE A 89 -3.22 1.04 -5.27
CA ILE A 89 -3.93 2.31 -5.47
C ILE A 89 -5.01 2.12 -6.53
N LYS A 90 -4.68 1.50 -7.67
CA LYS A 90 -5.64 1.30 -8.77
C LYS A 90 -6.85 0.46 -8.34
N GLU A 91 -6.66 -0.57 -7.54
CA GLU A 91 -7.76 -1.44 -7.08
C GLU A 91 -8.59 -0.80 -5.97
N PHE A 92 -7.95 -0.24 -4.96
CA PHE A 92 -8.61 0.13 -3.70
C PHE A 92 -8.85 1.63 -3.55
N CYS A 93 -8.32 2.45 -4.46
CA CYS A 93 -8.58 3.88 -4.52
C CYS A 93 -9.45 4.21 -5.74
N PRO A 94 -10.79 4.17 -5.61
CA PRO A 94 -11.66 4.51 -6.72
C PRO A 94 -11.57 6.00 -7.04
N SER A 95 -11.61 6.37 -8.33
CA SER A 95 -11.35 7.73 -8.81
C SER A 95 -12.25 8.81 -8.18
N HIS A 96 -13.47 8.46 -7.77
CA HIS A 96 -14.37 9.42 -7.10
C HIS A 96 -13.89 9.82 -5.70
N GLU A 97 -13.23 8.92 -4.96
CA GLU A 97 -12.62 9.25 -3.66
C GLU A 97 -11.41 10.18 -3.85
N MET A 98 -10.64 10.01 -4.93
CA MET A 98 -9.56 10.93 -5.28
C MET A 98 -10.09 12.32 -5.63
N GLN A 99 -11.11 12.40 -6.48
CA GLN A 99 -11.73 13.67 -6.85
C GLN A 99 -12.33 14.39 -5.64
N LYS A 100 -12.89 13.64 -4.68
CA LYS A 100 -13.39 14.20 -3.44
C LYS A 100 -12.26 14.83 -2.62
N LEU A 101 -11.13 14.14 -2.47
CA LEU A 101 -9.96 14.69 -1.76
C LEU A 101 -9.35 15.89 -2.47
N GLU A 102 -9.27 15.87 -3.81
CA GLU A 102 -8.84 17.02 -4.61
C GLU A 102 -9.75 18.23 -4.38
N THR A 103 -11.07 18.01 -4.37
CA THR A 103 -12.07 19.05 -4.13
C THR A 103 -11.98 19.60 -2.71
N GLU A 104 -11.85 18.74 -1.70
CA GLU A 104 -11.66 19.15 -0.30
C GLU A 104 -10.38 19.99 -0.14
N LEU A 105 -9.26 19.54 -0.72
CA LEU A 105 -8.00 20.28 -0.71
C LEU A 105 -8.15 21.66 -1.35
N TRP A 106 -8.82 21.73 -2.50
CA TRP A 106 -9.05 22.99 -3.21
C TRP A 106 -9.89 23.97 -2.39
N ASN A 107 -10.94 23.48 -1.74
CA ASN A 107 -11.78 24.28 -0.83
C ASN A 107 -10.98 24.80 0.37
N HIS A 108 -10.11 23.99 0.97
CA HIS A 108 -9.27 24.42 2.09
C HIS A 108 -8.23 25.49 1.70
N VAL A 109 -7.63 25.38 0.50
CA VAL A 109 -6.70 26.40 -0.02
C VAL A 109 -7.41 27.75 -0.25
N MET A 110 -8.64 27.73 -0.76
CA MET A 110 -9.42 28.95 -1.04
C MET A 110 -9.89 29.67 0.24
N VAL A 111 -10.23 28.95 1.30
CA VAL A 111 -10.60 29.53 2.60
C VAL A 111 -9.39 30.19 3.28
N GLY A 112 -8.18 29.66 3.07
CA GLY A 112 -6.93 30.29 3.53
C GLY A 112 -6.59 31.59 2.76
N ALA A 113 -6.83 31.60 1.44
CA ALA A 113 -6.56 32.77 0.59
C ALA A 113 -7.53 33.95 0.82
N THR A 114 -8.77 33.67 1.25
CA THR A 114 -9.78 34.70 1.55
C THR A 114 -9.60 35.35 2.92
N SER A 115 -8.77 34.78 3.80
CA SER A 115 -8.47 35.33 5.13
C SER A 115 -7.28 36.32 5.14
N CYS A 116 -6.58 36.50 4.02
CA CYS A 116 -5.48 37.48 3.89
C CYS A 116 -5.92 38.81 3.25
N VAL A 117 -7.23 39.08 3.19
CA VAL A 117 -7.75 40.37 2.70
C VAL A 117 -8.48 41.08 3.84
N TYR A 118 -7.73 41.62 4.80
CA TYR A 118 -8.14 42.74 5.65
C TYR A 118 -6.93 43.57 6.04
#